data_AF-A0A1D6N6I3-F1
#
_entry.id   AF-A0A1D6N6I3-F1
#
_cell.length_a   1.000
_cell.length_b   1.000
_cell.length_c   1.000
_cell.angle_alpha   90.00
_cell.angle_beta   90.00
_cell.angle_gamma   90.00
#
_symmetry.space_group_name_H-M   'P 1'
#
loop_
_entity.id
_entity.type
_entity.pdbx_description
1 polymer ?
#
loop_
_entity_poly.entity_id
_entity_poly.type
_entity_poly.pdbx_seq_one_letter_code
_entity_poly.pdbx_strand_id
1 'polypeptide(L)'
;MGRGVLCTLPFSVSRYPFEHVSQLPSKPFCFTQRYQDVKKVLAETFFGPPDVGVYSPSVQNTLYLMAKEVLTRFPDISSVQLRMPNLHFLPVNLGSKEAPLVKFADDVYLPTDEPHGTIEATLISRPMSKL
;
A
#
# COMPACT_ATOMS: atom_id res chain seq x y z
N MET A 1 -12.27 16.65 -9.09
CA MET A 1 -11.36 15.95 -8.15
C MET A 1 -10.00 16.61 -8.25
N GLY A 2 -9.46 17.15 -7.17
CA GLY A 2 -8.12 17.73 -7.17
C GLY A 2 -7.07 16.64 -7.36
N ARG A 3 -6.01 16.92 -8.13
CA ARG A 3 -4.83 16.05 -8.18
C ARG A 3 -4.11 16.20 -6.85
N GLY A 4 -3.90 15.10 -6.14
CA GLY A 4 -3.21 15.07 -4.86
C GLY A 4 -2.07 14.06 -4.93
N VAL A 5 -0.98 14.33 -4.20
CA VAL A 5 0.13 13.38 -4.07
C VAL A 5 -0.27 12.34 -3.03
N LEU A 6 -0.24 11.05 -3.42
CA LEU A 6 -0.33 9.94 -2.50
C LEU A 6 1.09 9.51 -2.10
N CYS A 7 1.49 9.82 -0.87
CA CYS A 7 2.77 9.39 -0.31
C CYS A 7 2.53 8.60 0.97
N THR A 8 3.17 7.44 1.08
CA THR A 8 2.99 6.54 2.23
C THR A 8 4.25 5.75 2.54
N LEU A 9 4.38 5.33 3.80
CA LEU A 9 5.40 4.41 4.27
C LEU A 9 4.72 3.07 4.59
N PRO A 10 4.53 2.19 3.60
CA PRO A 10 3.75 0.98 3.79
C PRO A 10 4.47 0.04 4.74
N PHE A 11 3.81 -0.32 5.83
CA PHE A 11 4.20 -1.40 6.71
C PHE A 11 3.32 -2.62 6.44
N SER A 12 3.92 -3.80 6.27
CA SER A 12 3.21 -5.04 5.97
C SER A 12 3.63 -6.19 6.87
N VAL A 13 2.67 -6.93 7.40
CA VAL A 13 2.89 -8.22 8.08
C VAL A 13 2.11 -9.30 7.35
N SER A 14 2.80 -10.36 6.94
CA SER A 14 2.19 -11.55 6.34
C SER A 14 2.25 -12.73 7.30
N ARG A 15 1.15 -13.46 7.48
CA ARG A 15 1.12 -14.70 8.28
C ARG A 15 0.98 -15.91 7.38
N TYR A 16 1.67 -16.99 7.74
CA TYR A 16 1.54 -18.30 7.11
C TYR A 16 0.63 -19.19 7.97
N PRO A 17 -0.11 -20.15 7.39
CA PRO A 17 -1.05 -21.01 8.12
C PRO A 17 -0.38 -22.17 8.87
N PHE A 18 0.95 -22.20 8.98
CA PHE A 18 1.68 -23.30 9.61
C PHE A 18 1.67 -23.15 11.13
N GLU A 19 1.11 -24.14 11.82
CA GLU A 19 1.12 -24.25 13.29
C GLU A 19 2.26 -25.15 13.78
N HIS A 20 2.64 -26.15 12.98
CA HIS A 20 3.68 -27.12 13.31
C HIS A 20 4.72 -27.27 12.20
N VAL A 21 5.97 -27.61 12.57
CA VAL A 21 7.09 -27.81 11.63
C VAL A 21 6.78 -28.92 10.60
N SER A 22 5.99 -29.93 10.97
CA SER A 22 5.56 -31.00 10.08
C SER A 22 4.66 -30.54 8.91
N GLN A 23 4.06 -29.35 9.01
CA GLN A 23 3.23 -28.76 7.96
C GLN A 23 4.04 -27.93 6.96
N LEU A 24 5.34 -27.72 7.22
CA LEU A 24 6.20 -27.01 6.29
C LEU A 24 6.32 -27.80 4.98
N PRO A 25 6.38 -27.12 3.83
CA PRO A 25 6.58 -27.78 2.55
C PRO A 25 7.87 -28.61 2.56
N SER A 26 7.82 -29.81 2.01
CA SER A 26 8.98 -30.69 1.84
C SER A 26 9.98 -30.15 0.82
N LYS A 27 9.53 -29.27 -0.09
CA LYS A 27 10.43 -28.43 -0.91
C LYS A 27 10.95 -27.27 -0.07
N PRO A 28 12.24 -26.90 -0.17
CA PRO A 28 12.80 -25.77 0.56
C PRO A 28 11.97 -24.50 0.33
N PHE A 29 11.30 -24.03 1.39
CA PHE A 29 10.54 -22.80 1.36
C PHE A 29 11.47 -21.63 1.71
N CYS A 30 11.82 -20.80 0.73
CA CYS A 30 12.69 -19.64 0.96
C CYS A 30 11.87 -18.42 1.38
N PHE A 31 11.77 -18.16 2.69
CA PHE A 31 11.11 -16.97 3.24
C PHE A 31 11.70 -15.67 2.69
N THR A 32 13.01 -15.63 2.44
CA THR A 32 13.68 -14.46 1.86
C THR A 32 13.18 -14.17 0.45
N GLN A 33 13.08 -15.18 -0.40
CA GLN A 33 12.52 -15.01 -1.73
C GLN A 33 11.06 -14.57 -1.65
N ARG A 34 10.28 -15.18 -0.77
CA ARG A 34 8.87 -14.81 -0.59
C ARG A 34 8.71 -13.35 -0.15
N TYR A 35 9.55 -12.88 0.78
CA TYR A 35 9.55 -11.49 1.20
C TYR A 35 9.80 -10.54 0.01
N GLN A 36 10.77 -10.85 -0.85
CA GLN A 36 11.05 -10.04 -2.04
C GLN A 36 9.88 -10.06 -3.03
N ASP A 37 9.27 -11.22 -3.25
CA ASP A 37 8.13 -11.37 -4.15
C ASP A 37 6.92 -10.57 -3.64
N VAL A 38 6.61 -10.64 -2.34
CA VAL A 38 5.55 -9.83 -1.71
C VAL A 38 5.83 -8.34 -1.87
N LYS A 39 7.06 -7.89 -1.56
CA LYS A 39 7.46 -6.49 -1.73
C LYS A 39 7.28 -6.01 -3.17
N LYS A 40 7.63 -6.86 -4.15
CA LYS A 40 7.43 -6.58 -5.57
C LYS A 40 5.95 -6.42 -5.92
N VAL A 41 5.09 -7.34 -5.48
CA VAL A 41 3.64 -7.26 -5.73
C VAL A 41 3.04 -5.99 -5.13
N LEU A 42 3.42 -5.64 -3.90
CA LEU A 42 2.96 -4.43 -3.24
C LEU A 42 3.36 -3.17 -4.05
N ALA A 43 4.62 -3.10 -4.51
CA ALA A 43 5.10 -1.98 -5.31
C ALA A 43 4.41 -1.90 -6.69
N GLU A 44 4.30 -3.01 -7.41
CA GLU A 44 3.61 -3.07 -8.70
C GLU A 44 2.14 -2.63 -8.59
N THR A 45 1.46 -3.05 -7.53
CA THR A 45 0.04 -2.70 -7.31
C THR A 45 -0.13 -1.23 -6.93
N PHE A 46 0.82 -0.66 -6.17
CA PHE A 46 0.78 0.74 -5.75
C PHE A 46 1.12 1.70 -6.90
N PHE A 47 2.16 1.42 -7.68
CA PHE A 47 2.63 2.31 -8.74
C PHE A 47 1.91 2.09 -10.08
N GLY A 48 1.48 0.86 -10.38
CA GLY A 48 0.97 0.50 -11.69
C GLY A 48 2.06 0.47 -12.77
N PRO A 49 1.66 0.44 -14.06
CA PRO A 49 2.60 0.50 -15.19
C PRO A 49 3.46 1.77 -15.15
N PRO A 50 4.80 1.68 -15.35
CA PRO A 50 5.69 2.85 -15.21
C PRO A 50 5.41 4.02 -16.17
N ASP A 51 4.77 3.75 -17.30
CA ASP A 51 4.47 4.71 -18.37
C ASP A 51 3.19 5.51 -18.14
N VAL A 52 2.20 4.92 -17.47
CA VAL A 52 0.87 5.53 -17.28
C VAL A 52 0.40 5.61 -15.83
N GLY A 53 1.04 4.88 -14.93
CA GLY A 53 0.64 4.71 -13.53
C GLY A 53 -0.71 4.01 -13.39
N VAL A 54 -1.28 4.11 -12.19
CA VAL A 54 -2.64 3.62 -11.89
C VAL A 54 -3.40 4.66 -11.08
N TYR A 55 -4.66 4.89 -11.44
CA TYR A 55 -5.53 5.77 -10.68
C TYR A 55 -5.96 5.10 -9.37
N SER A 56 -5.82 5.83 -8.26
CA SER A 56 -6.24 5.43 -6.93
C SER A 56 -7.33 6.38 -6.41
N PRO A 57 -8.60 5.93 -6.24
CA PRO A 57 -9.66 6.77 -5.70
C PRO A 57 -9.51 7.07 -4.20
N SER A 58 -8.79 6.22 -3.45
CA SER A 58 -8.53 6.39 -2.02
C SER A 58 -7.38 5.51 -1.53
N VAL A 59 -6.76 5.88 -0.40
CA VAL A 59 -5.73 5.06 0.27
C VAL A 59 -6.30 3.69 0.65
N GLN A 60 -7.55 3.65 1.12
CA GLN A 60 -8.26 2.43 1.51
C GLN A 60 -8.39 1.46 0.33
N ASN A 61 -8.74 1.97 -0.87
CA ASN A 61 -8.86 1.15 -2.06
C ASN A 61 -7.51 0.53 -2.45
N THR A 62 -6.45 1.36 -2.48
CA THR A 62 -5.10 0.90 -2.82
C THR A 62 -4.59 -0.12 -1.81
N LEU A 63 -4.79 0.11 -0.51
CA LEU A 63 -4.47 -0.83 0.56
C LEU A 63 -5.18 -2.18 0.34
N TYR A 64 -6.49 -2.15 0.07
CA TYR A 64 -7.27 -3.36 -0.18
C TYR A 64 -6.76 -4.14 -1.39
N LEU A 65 -6.51 -3.47 -2.52
CA LEU A 65 -6.02 -4.10 -3.74
C LEU A 65 -4.62 -4.73 -3.53
N MET A 66 -3.72 -4.01 -2.87
CA MET A 66 -2.39 -4.52 -2.52
C MET A 66 -2.47 -5.82 -1.70
N ALA A 67 -3.26 -5.83 -0.62
CA ALA A 67 -3.41 -7.02 0.21
C ALA A 67 -4.11 -8.17 -0.53
N LYS A 68 -5.11 -7.87 -1.37
CA LYS A 68 -5.81 -8.85 -2.20
C LYS A 68 -4.88 -9.50 -3.23
N GLU A 69 -4.05 -8.72 -3.91
CA GLU A 69 -3.09 -9.24 -4.91
C GLU A 69 -2.05 -10.16 -4.27
N VAL A 70 -1.54 -9.81 -3.08
CA VAL A 70 -0.63 -10.67 -2.32
C VAL A 70 -1.31 -12.01 -2.00
N LEU A 71 -2.50 -11.99 -1.39
CA LEU A 71 -3.22 -13.23 -1.05
C LEU A 71 -3.60 -14.07 -2.28
N THR A 72 -3.84 -13.43 -3.43
CA THR A 72 -4.18 -14.13 -4.67
C THR A 72 -2.95 -14.82 -5.28
N ARG A 73 -1.79 -14.15 -5.30
CA ARG A 73 -0.55 -14.70 -5.88
C ARG A 73 0.14 -15.72 -4.98
N PHE A 74 -0.13 -15.69 -3.68
CA PHE A 74 0.60 -16.43 -2.66
C PHE A 74 -0.34 -17.25 -1.76
N PRO A 75 -0.79 -18.44 -2.19
CA PRO A 75 -1.75 -19.26 -1.44
C PRO A 75 -1.27 -19.75 -0.06
N ASP A 76 0.03 -19.74 0.17
CA ASP A 76 0.69 -20.07 1.44
C ASP A 76 0.66 -18.91 2.45
N ILE A 77 0.22 -17.71 2.07
CA ILE A 77 -0.03 -16.59 2.99
C ILE A 77 -1.51 -16.60 3.39
N SER A 78 -1.79 -16.69 4.69
CA SER A 78 -3.14 -16.76 5.23
C SER A 78 -3.71 -15.39 5.62
N SER A 79 -2.86 -14.41 5.93
CA SER A 79 -3.30 -13.04 6.16
C SER A 79 -2.22 -12.01 5.83
N VAL A 80 -2.68 -10.82 5.46
CA VAL A 80 -1.85 -9.64 5.19
C VAL A 80 -2.42 -8.46 5.97
N GLN A 81 -1.63 -7.89 6.88
CA GLN A 81 -1.91 -6.63 7.55
C GLN A 81 -1.10 -5.53 6.88
N LEU A 82 -1.75 -4.41 6.55
CA LEU A 82 -1.12 -3.21 6.00
C LEU A 82 -1.44 -2.00 6.87
N ARG A 83 -0.43 -1.16 7.07
CA ARG A 83 -0.53 0.18 7.67
C ARG A 83 0.09 1.19 6.71
N MET A 84 -0.70 2.17 6.29
CA MET A 84 -0.36 3.16 5.27
C MET A 84 -0.63 4.57 5.81
N PRO A 85 0.36 5.26 6.38
CA PRO A 85 0.24 6.68 6.72
C PRO A 85 0.10 7.50 5.42
N ASN A 86 -0.78 8.49 5.41
CA ASN A 86 -0.98 9.39 4.28
C ASN A 86 -0.21 10.70 4.52
N LEU A 87 1.03 10.76 4.04
CA LEU A 87 1.88 11.94 4.19
C LEU A 87 1.38 13.04 3.24
N HIS A 88 1.10 14.21 3.79
CA HIS A 88 0.51 15.31 3.03
C HIS A 88 1.58 16.15 2.34
N PHE A 89 1.34 16.44 1.07
CA PHE A 89 2.08 17.43 0.28
C PHE A 89 1.10 18.52 -0.10
N LEU A 90 1.17 19.66 0.59
CA LEU A 90 0.21 20.75 0.45
C LEU A 90 0.69 21.75 -0.61
N PRO A 91 -0.17 22.24 -1.52
CA PRO A 91 0.18 23.30 -2.46
C PRO A 91 0.72 24.54 -1.76
N VAL A 92 1.89 25.03 -2.18
CA VAL A 92 2.44 26.30 -1.68
C VAL A 92 1.71 27.45 -2.37
N ASN A 93 1.10 28.33 -1.57
CA ASN A 93 0.52 29.57 -2.05
C ASN A 93 1.36 30.74 -1.54
N LEU A 94 2.10 31.39 -2.44
CA LEU A 94 2.85 32.60 -2.13
C LEU A 94 1.91 33.80 -2.33
N GLY A 95 1.41 34.39 -1.24
CA GLY A 95 0.48 35.53 -1.25
C GLY A 95 -0.52 35.49 -0.09
N SER A 96 -1.39 36.50 0.00
CA SER A 96 -2.52 36.45 0.94
C SER A 96 -3.66 35.60 0.36
N LYS A 97 -4.63 35.20 1.18
CA LYS A 97 -5.81 34.44 0.72
C LYS A 97 -6.63 35.24 -0.31
N GLU A 98 -6.57 36.57 -0.27
CA GLU A 98 -7.30 37.45 -1.19
C GLU A 98 -6.52 37.76 -2.48
N ALA A 99 -5.19 37.64 -2.47
CA ALA A 99 -4.34 37.95 -3.62
C ALA A 99 -3.07 37.07 -3.65
N PRO A 100 -3.08 35.96 -4.42
CA PRO A 100 -1.87 35.18 -4.64
C PRO A 100 -0.86 36.02 -5.45
N LEU A 101 0.36 36.17 -4.93
CA LEU A 101 1.50 36.78 -5.64
C LEU A 101 1.92 35.90 -6.82
N VAL A 102 1.82 34.57 -6.63
CA VAL A 102 2.10 33.57 -7.66
C VAL A 102 0.98 32.54 -7.65
N LYS A 103 0.47 32.20 -8.84
CA LYS A 103 -0.55 31.16 -9.01
C LYS A 103 0.12 29.79 -8.93
N PHE A 104 -0.38 28.94 -8.03
CA PHE A 104 0.01 27.53 -7.96
C PHE A 104 -0.33 26.79 -9.26
N ALA A 105 0.63 26.05 -9.80
CA ALA A 105 0.52 25.36 -11.09
C ALA A 105 0.89 23.86 -11.00
N ASP A 106 0.55 23.22 -9.88
CA ASP A 106 0.93 21.82 -9.58
C ASP A 106 2.45 21.59 -9.55
N ASP A 107 3.20 22.62 -9.13
CA ASP A 107 4.66 22.71 -9.27
C ASP A 107 5.42 22.67 -7.93
N VAL A 108 4.94 23.38 -6.90
CA VAL A 108 5.61 23.48 -5.59
C VAL A 108 4.71 23.02 -4.45
N TYR A 109 5.10 21.94 -3.79
CA TYR A 109 4.40 21.39 -2.63
C TYR A 109 5.25 21.47 -1.36
N LEU A 110 4.61 21.73 -0.22
CA LEU A 110 5.21 21.66 1.11
C LEU A 110 4.91 20.28 1.73
N PRO A 111 5.93 19.44 1.98
CA PRO A 111 5.73 18.21 2.74
C PRO A 111 5.42 18.54 4.20
N THR A 112 4.45 17.85 4.78
CA THR A 112 4.12 17.97 6.21
C THR A 112 4.04 16.58 6.83
N ASP A 113 4.80 16.37 7.90
CA ASP A 113 4.83 15.09 8.62
C ASP A 113 3.63 14.94 9.57
N GLU A 114 3.10 16.02 10.14
CA GLU A 114 1.93 15.99 11.03
C GLU A 114 0.98 17.17 10.78
N PRO A 115 -0.35 16.98 10.99
CA PRO A 115 -1.02 15.71 11.25
C PRO A 115 -1.16 14.86 9.97
N HIS A 116 -1.01 13.54 10.08
CA HIS A 116 -1.28 12.61 8.99
C HIS A 116 -2.34 11.59 9.38
N GLY A 117 -3.24 11.27 8.44
CA GLY A 117 -4.15 10.14 8.61
C GLY A 117 -3.38 8.83 8.45
N THR A 118 -3.61 7.86 9.34
CA THR A 118 -3.11 6.48 9.17
C THR A 118 -4.26 5.55 8.82
N ILE A 119 -4.14 4.82 7.71
CA ILE A 119 -5.12 3.84 7.27
C ILE A 119 -4.53 2.44 7.51
N GLU A 120 -5.30 1.58 8.18
CA GLU A 120 -4.88 0.20 8.49
C GLU A 120 -5.97 -0.79 8.10
N ALA A 121 -5.57 -1.95 7.57
CA ALA A 121 -6.48 -3.08 7.43
C ALA A 121 -5.73 -4.41 7.48
N THR A 122 -6.46 -5.45 7.89
CA THR A 122 -6.02 -6.84 7.83
C THR A 122 -6.98 -7.60 6.92
N LEU A 123 -6.44 -8.19 5.86
CA LEU A 123 -7.16 -9.13 4.99
C LEU A 123 -6.72 -10.55 5.33
N ILE A 124 -7.69 -11.46 5.39
CA ILE A 124 -7.48 -12.88 5.67
C ILE A 124 -7.98 -13.65 4.46
N SER A 125 -7.19 -14.63 3.98
CA SER A 125 -7.63 -15.56 2.94
C SER A 125 -8.84 -16.33 3.44
N ARG A 126 -9.88 -16.49 2.60
CA ARG A 126 -11.04 -17.31 3.00
C ARG A 126 -10.57 -18.74 3.32
N PRO A 127 -10.90 -19.31 4.50
CA PRO A 127 -10.73 -20.74 4.67
C PRO A 127 -11.63 -21.46 3.65
N MET A 128 -11.10 -22.47 2.96
CA MET A 128 -11.99 -23.40 2.25
C MET A 128 -12.95 -23.97 3.29
N SER A 129 -14.24 -23.66 3.15
CA SER A 129 -15.28 -24.33 3.91
C SER A 129 -15.14 -25.82 3.62
N LYS A 130 -14.90 -26.63 4.66
CA LYS A 130 -15.01 -28.08 4.54
C LYS A 130 -16.49 -28.37 4.34
N LEU A 131 -16.85 -28.77 3.13
CA LEU A 131 -18.14 -29.39 2.83
C LEU A 131 -18.14 -30.83 3.36
#